data_AF-A0A2E2ACF3-F1
#
_entry.id   AF-A0A2E2ACF3-F1
#
_cell.length_a   1.000
_cell.length_b   1.000
_cell.length_c   1.000
_cell.angle_alpha   90.00
_cell.angle_beta   90.00
_cell.angle_gamma   90.00
#
_symmetry.space_group_name_H-M   'P 1'
#
loop_
_entity.id
_entity.type
_entity.pdbx_description
1 polymer ?
#
loop_
_entity_poly.entity_id
_entity_poly.type
_entity_poly.pdbx_seq_one_letter_code
_entity_poly.pdbx_strand_id
1 'polypeptide(L)'
;MNSFLYEGNISHIRYAPINKKFDYSLFMLFLDLDELPKLFEKFWFWSAQNWNIAYFRRKDHMGNANESLSESVRNRVLKETDKRLDGRIFLM
;
A
#
# COMPACT_ATOMS: atom_id res chain seq x y z
N MET A 1 -0.10 -2.42 15.98
CA MET A 1 -0.15 -3.25 14.76
C MET A 1 -1.52 -3.02 14.16
N ASN A 2 -1.60 -2.00 13.30
CA ASN A 2 -2.81 -1.56 12.61
C ASN A 2 -2.82 -2.00 11.14
N SER A 3 -1.75 -2.66 10.70
CA SER A 3 -1.64 -3.24 9.37
C SER A 3 -2.31 -4.61 9.30
N PHE A 4 -2.99 -4.91 8.19
CA PHE A 4 -3.75 -6.13 7.97
C PHE A 4 -3.43 -6.76 6.60
N LEU A 5 -3.58 -8.08 6.51
CA LEU A 5 -3.60 -8.82 5.25
C LEU A 5 -5.04 -9.21 4.95
N TYR A 6 -5.59 -8.68 3.87
CA TYR A 6 -6.89 -9.12 3.38
C TYR A 6 -6.67 -10.27 2.41
N GLU A 7 -7.36 -11.39 2.61
CA GLU A 7 -7.43 -12.47 1.65
C GLU A 7 -8.88 -12.66 1.18
N GLY A 8 -9.05 -13.09 -0.06
CA GLY A 8 -10.37 -13.40 -0.59
C GLY A 8 -10.31 -14.02 -1.96
N ASN A 9 -11.48 -14.41 -2.45
CA ASN A 9 -11.65 -14.88 -3.82
C ASN A 9 -12.40 -13.82 -4.62
N ILE A 10 -11.86 -13.48 -5.79
CA ILE A 10 -12.47 -12.51 -6.70
C ILE A 10 -12.99 -13.27 -7.91
N SER A 11 -14.24 -12.96 -8.25
CA SER A 11 -14.88 -13.38 -9.49
C SER A 11 -14.91 -12.21 -10.45
N HIS A 12 -14.18 -12.30 -11.55
CA HIS A 12 -14.31 -11.37 -12.66
C HIS A 12 -15.23 -11.97 -13.72
N ILE A 13 -16.36 -11.29 -14.00
CA ILE A 13 -17.36 -11.71 -14.99
C ILE A 13 -17.49 -10.63 -16.05
N ARG A 14 -17.31 -11.02 -17.31
CA ARG A 14 -17.62 -10.19 -18.48
C ARG A 14 -18.83 -10.80 -19.19
N TYR A 15 -19.93 -10.06 -19.30
CA TYR A 15 -21.19 -10.55 -19.87
C TYR A 15 -21.27 -10.48 -21.41
N ALA A 16 -20.53 -9.56 -22.04
CA ALA A 16 -20.52 -9.36 -23.49
C ALA A 16 -19.12 -8.99 -24.02
N PRO A 17 -18.78 -9.31 -25.28
CA PRO A 17 -19.60 -10.00 -26.29
C PRO A 17 -19.74 -11.51 -26.08
N ILE A 18 -18.87 -12.12 -25.26
CA ILE A 18 -18.93 -13.54 -24.88
C ILE A 18 -18.88 -13.59 -23.36
N ASN A 19 -19.77 -14.39 -22.75
CA ASN A 19 -19.76 -14.60 -21.31
C ASN A 19 -18.46 -15.31 -20.90
N LYS A 20 -17.62 -14.62 -20.12
CA LYS A 20 -16.39 -15.17 -19.54
C LYS A 20 -16.35 -14.86 -18.06
N LYS A 21 -16.20 -15.90 -17.25
CA LYS A 21 -15.97 -15.83 -15.81
C LYS A 21 -14.57 -16.35 -15.49
N PHE A 22 -13.85 -15.61 -14.67
CA PHE A 22 -12.55 -16.00 -14.12
C PHE A 22 -12.58 -15.81 -12.61
N ASP A 23 -12.33 -16.90 -11.88
CA ASP A 23 -12.28 -16.92 -10.42
C ASP A 23 -10.84 -17.14 -9.98
N TYR A 24 -10.35 -16.31 -9.06
CA TYR A 24 -8.98 -16.41 -8.56
C TYR A 24 -8.87 -15.89 -7.13
N SER A 25 -7.94 -16.48 -6.38
CA SER A 25 -7.61 -16.00 -5.04
C SER A 25 -6.72 -14.76 -5.15
N LEU A 26 -7.05 -13.73 -4.38
CA LEU A 26 -6.28 -12.51 -4.24
C LEU A 26 -5.99 -12.27 -2.76
N PHE A 27 -4.82 -11.73 -2.47
CA PHE A 27 -4.54 -11.06 -1.21
C PHE A 27 -4.16 -9.59 -1.46
N MET A 28 -4.44 -8.75 -0.48
CA MET A 28 -4.17 -7.31 -0.52
C MET A 28 -3.63 -6.86 0.83
N LEU A 29 -2.57 -6.06 0.81
CA LEU A 29 -1.94 -5.54 2.02
C LEU A 29 -2.60 -4.22 2.38
N PHE A 30 -2.98 -4.07 3.64
CA PHE A 30 -3.44 -2.81 4.18
C PHE A 30 -2.45 -2.34 5.22
N LEU A 31 -1.57 -1.44 4.82
CA LEU A 31 -0.40 -1.06 5.60
C LEU A 31 -0.60 0.33 6.21
N ASP A 32 -0.39 0.43 7.52
CA ASP A 32 -0.28 1.73 8.19
C ASP A 32 1.07 2.35 7.86
N LEU A 33 1.06 3.53 7.22
CA LEU A 33 2.30 4.20 6.80
C LEU A 33 3.18 4.63 7.97
N ASP A 34 2.60 4.84 9.15
CA ASP A 34 3.36 5.21 10.34
C ASP A 34 4.08 3.99 10.96
N GLU A 35 3.73 2.75 10.56
CA GLU A 35 4.41 1.51 10.97
C GLU A 35 5.59 1.15 10.03
N LEU A 36 5.67 1.75 8.84
CA LEU A 36 6.78 1.56 7.90
C LEU A 36 8.00 2.42 8.31
N PRO A 37 9.24 1.92 8.19
CA PRO A 37 9.65 0.63 7.63
C PRO A 37 9.66 -0.54 8.64
N LYS A 38 9.47 -0.26 9.94
CA LYS A 38 9.69 -1.20 11.05
C LYS A 38 8.84 -2.47 10.97
N LEU A 39 7.65 -2.38 10.36
CA LEU A 39 6.76 -3.53 10.14
C LEU A 39 7.46 -4.70 9.43
N PHE A 40 8.32 -4.41 8.44
CA PHE A 40 8.97 -5.44 7.63
C PHE A 40 10.23 -6.03 8.27
N GLU A 41 10.77 -5.44 9.34
CA GLU A 41 11.94 -5.97 10.05
C GLU A 41 11.67 -7.35 10.68
N LYS A 42 10.40 -7.68 10.96
CA LYS A 42 10.00 -8.98 11.52
C LYS A 42 9.94 -10.12 10.51
N PHE A 43 9.99 -9.83 9.21
CA PHE A 43 9.76 -10.83 8.17
C PHE A 43 11.03 -11.01 7.33
N TRP A 44 11.64 -12.20 7.40
CA TRP A 44 12.90 -12.48 6.70
C TRP A 44 12.83 -12.21 5.19
N PHE A 45 11.73 -12.58 4.54
CA PHE A 45 11.54 -12.44 3.08
C PHE A 45 11.00 -11.07 2.64
N TRP A 46 10.85 -10.14 3.59
CA TRP A 46 10.36 -8.79 3.31
C TRP A 46 11.42 -7.75 3.65
N SER A 47 11.44 -6.64 2.91
CA SER A 47 12.30 -5.51 3.25
C SER A 47 11.63 -4.18 2.88
N ALA A 48 12.03 -3.10 3.52
CA ALA A 48 11.60 -1.74 3.17
C ALA A 48 12.71 -0.88 2.54
N GLN A 49 13.93 -1.43 2.45
CA GLN A 49 15.13 -0.68 2.04
C GLN A 49 16.03 -1.46 1.07
N ASN A 50 16.09 -2.78 1.19
CA ASN A 50 16.96 -3.65 0.38
C ASN A 50 16.14 -4.56 -0.53
N TRP A 51 16.79 -5.11 -1.56
CA TRP A 51 16.17 -6.10 -2.44
C TRP A 51 15.85 -7.39 -1.66
N ASN A 52 14.60 -7.84 -1.72
CA ASN A 52 14.12 -9.09 -1.12
C ASN A 52 12.98 -9.67 -1.97
N ILE A 53 12.45 -10.84 -1.63
CA ILE A 53 11.36 -11.48 -2.38
C ILE A 53 10.15 -10.56 -2.51
N ALA A 54 9.79 -9.88 -1.43
CA ALA A 54 8.86 -8.77 -1.44
C ALA A 54 9.51 -7.56 -0.76
N TYR A 55 9.49 -6.38 -1.37
CA TYR A 55 10.03 -5.20 -0.70
C TYR A 55 9.25 -3.93 -1.02
N PHE A 56 9.08 -3.11 0.01
CA PHE A 56 8.51 -1.77 -0.13
C PHE A 56 9.61 -0.82 -0.60
N ARG A 57 9.38 -0.15 -1.73
CA ARG A 57 10.35 0.80 -2.29
C ARG A 57 9.80 2.22 -2.25
N ARG A 58 10.34 3.04 -1.36
CA ARG A 58 9.91 4.44 -1.20
C ARG A 58 9.90 5.25 -2.51
N LYS A 59 10.81 4.96 -3.44
CA LYS A 59 10.93 5.63 -4.75
C LYS A 59 9.78 5.34 -5.72
N ASP A 60 9.04 4.25 -5.55
CA ASP A 60 7.93 3.88 -6.44
C ASP A 60 6.62 4.58 -6.03
N HIS A 61 6.65 5.33 -4.92
CA HIS A 61 5.50 6.06 -4.39
C HIS A 61 5.69 7.58 -4.50
N MET A 62 4.57 8.31 -4.39
CA MET A 62 4.49 9.76 -4.53
C MET A 62 5.47 10.54 -3.65
N GLY A 63 5.94 11.68 -4.16
CA GLY A 63 6.69 12.68 -3.40
C GLY A 63 8.18 12.40 -3.31
N ASN A 64 8.84 13.04 -2.33
CA ASN A 64 10.29 12.96 -2.17
C ASN A 64 10.69 11.61 -1.56
N ALA A 65 11.56 10.87 -2.23
CA ALA A 65 12.01 9.56 -1.77
C ALA A 65 12.86 9.61 -0.48
N ASN A 66 13.37 10.78 -0.11
CA ASN A 66 14.14 10.98 1.13
C ASN A 66 13.23 11.29 2.34
N GLU A 67 11.94 11.52 2.13
CA GLU A 67 10.95 11.74 3.18
C GLU A 67 10.10 10.49 3.38
N SER A 68 9.44 10.35 4.53
CA SER A 68 8.46 9.28 4.72
C SER A 68 7.30 9.44 3.72
N LEU A 69 6.69 8.32 3.33
CA LEU A 69 5.53 8.38 2.43
C LEU A 69 4.37 9.13 3.10
N SER A 70 4.17 8.94 4.41
CA SER A 70 3.14 9.64 5.17
C SER A 70 3.33 11.16 5.13
N GLU A 71 4.56 11.67 5.29
CA GLU A 71 4.81 13.12 5.26
C GLU A 71 4.61 13.69 3.85
N SER A 72 5.06 12.99 2.80
CA SER A 72 4.80 13.40 1.43
C SER A 72 3.31 13.46 1.09
N VAL A 73 2.50 12.53 1.62
CA VAL A 73 1.04 12.57 1.48
C VAL A 73 0.44 13.73 2.25
N ARG A 74 0.84 13.96 3.51
CA ARG A 74 0.36 15.11 4.31
C ARG A 74 0.68 16.45 3.65
N ASN A 75 1.90 16.60 3.14
CA ASN A 75 2.33 17.80 2.41
C ASN A 75 1.52 18.00 1.13
N ARG A 76 1.18 16.93 0.42
CA ARG A 76 0.32 17.00 -0.77
C ARG A 76 -1.08 17.46 -0.42
N VAL A 77 -1.69 16.89 0.62
CA VAL A 77 -3.03 17.28 1.09
C VAL A 77 -3.05 18.73 1.57
N LEU A 78 -2.04 19.15 2.34
CA LEU A 78 -1.89 20.52 2.78
C LEU A 78 -1.85 21.49 1.59
N LYS A 79 -1.08 21.16 0.55
CA LYS A 79 -0.97 21.98 -0.66
C LYS A 79 -2.27 22.09 -1.45
N GLU A 80 -3.12 21.06 -1.44
CA GLU A 80 -4.37 21.03 -2.21
C GLU A 80 -5.58 21.56 -1.44
N THR A 81 -5.54 21.51 -0.10
CA THR A 81 -6.71 21.80 0.74
C THR A 81 -6.49 22.91 1.76
N ASP A 82 -5.27 23.44 1.86
CA ASP A 82 -4.80 24.37 2.90
C ASP A 82 -5.05 23.90 4.33
N LYS A 83 -5.22 22.58 4.52
CA LYS A 83 -5.44 21.95 5.82
C LYS A 83 -4.43 20.85 6.06
N ARG A 84 -3.78 20.89 7.23
CA ARG A 84 -2.93 19.78 7.68
C ARG A 84 -3.81 18.74 8.36
N LEU A 85 -3.77 17.51 7.84
CA LEU A 85 -4.48 16.38 8.43
C LEU A 85 -3.49 15.49 9.18
N ASP A 86 -3.77 15.24 10.45
CA ASP A 86 -3.00 14.36 11.32
C ASP A 86 -3.61 12.96 11.43
N GLY A 87 -4.55 12.64 10.54
CA GLY A 87 -5.13 11.31 10.44
C GLY A 87 -4.09 10.24 10.07
N ARG A 88 -4.42 8.99 10.39
CA ARG A 88 -3.65 7.82 9.94
C ARG A 88 -3.80 7.68 8.44
N ILE A 89 -2.73 7.28 7.78
CA ILE A 89 -2.68 7.09 6.34
C ILE A 89 -2.38 5.63 6.08
N PHE A 90 -3.24 5.00 5.29
CA PHE A 90 -3.11 3.59 4.94
C PHE A 90 -2.77 3.46 3.46
N LEU A 91 -1.93 2.48 3.14
CA LEU A 91 -1.65 2.02 1.79
C LEU A 91 -2.41 0.71 1.56
N MET A 92 -3.10 0.61 0.42
CA MET A 92 -3.87 -0.56 0.00
C MET A 92 -3.39 -1.06 -1.37
#